data_AF-A0A523N2Y2-F1
#
_entry.id   AF-A0A523N2Y2-F1
#
_cell.length_a   1.000
_cell.length_b   1.000
_cell.length_c   1.000
_cell.angle_alpha   90.00
_cell.angle_beta   90.00
_cell.angle_gamma   90.00
#
_symmetry.space_group_name_H-M   'P 1'
#
loop_
_entity.id
_entity.type
_entity.pdbx_description
1 polymer ?
#
loop_
_entity_poly.entity_id
_entity_poly.type
_entity_poly.pdbx_seq_one_letter_code
_entity_poly.pdbx_strand_id
1 'polypeptide(L)'
;SAPVSLENGRLLYMSNCKICHGIEGRGDGLLASQLDPKPAVLADPQLTGDKFSKPFDNFQIINVGIANTAMVGWADQLSEKELWDLTYFIRAFSNENVKLPLLFAQGSTADSGKSRESSTQIIFQEILLLLDQSLKAYRDDRTREASESAFDAYLTYELVESPLITKRRDLGLKLESSFGRLQAEIKRKAPLDLVDKIGQNIAADLKEAQQILTQKIGFTGLFIQSFSIILREGFEAILIIAALITFLIKSRNRDKLKAIYTGVMIGIVASFLTAYILHSILDISMANQEIMEGVIMLVAVAVLFYVSYWLVSKIEAAKWQSYITGKMQQAVSTGSAFTLGLVAFLSVYREGFETVLFYKALYLYAGETTAGIIPGFFAGSAVLGVVYFLINSLGMRIPVKWFFVITSVFLYFMAFMFMGKGLHELQMGGAMSMTLADFAPEIPWMGMYPTWETFIGQMILVAAYAGALFYTFGIKQERAVHELKSEATQIQNNITAVHDLVEHISHHAKRCEIFLKDTRDHDLKELSEHLKEIDSKVHELFDQVLYFENRLSDEYDRLSQPIGAREKELH
;
A
#
# COMPACT_ATOMS: atom_id res chain seq x y z
N SER A 1 -5.64 -24.37 3.77
CA SER A 1 -5.01 -25.62 3.30
C SER A 1 -4.54 -25.39 1.88
N ALA A 2 -3.27 -25.66 1.58
CA ALA A 2 -2.76 -25.53 0.22
C ALA A 2 -3.52 -26.48 -0.74
N PRO A 3 -3.76 -26.10 -2.00
CA PRO A 3 -4.41 -26.97 -2.96
C PRO A 3 -3.55 -28.22 -3.24
N VAL A 4 -4.23 -29.34 -3.42
CA VAL A 4 -3.63 -30.63 -3.76
C VAL A 4 -3.10 -30.59 -5.20
N SER A 5 -1.84 -30.96 -5.41
CA SER A 5 -1.17 -31.01 -6.73
C SER A 5 -1.02 -32.45 -7.20
N LEU A 6 -1.69 -32.79 -8.29
CA LEU A 6 -1.69 -34.16 -8.81
C LEU A 6 -0.49 -34.47 -9.70
N GLU A 7 0.12 -33.44 -10.28
CA GLU A 7 1.38 -33.60 -10.99
C GLU A 7 2.51 -33.94 -10.02
N ASN A 8 2.54 -33.29 -8.85
CA ASN A 8 3.45 -33.66 -7.78
C ASN A 8 3.18 -35.10 -7.30
N GLY A 9 1.90 -35.44 -7.08
CA GLY A 9 1.48 -36.81 -6.75
C GLY A 9 1.91 -37.85 -7.80
N ARG A 10 1.82 -37.51 -9.09
CA ARG A 10 2.27 -38.35 -10.21
C ARG A 10 3.77 -38.58 -10.18
N LEU A 11 4.57 -37.53 -9.96
CA LEU A 11 6.02 -37.63 -9.88
C LEU A 11 6.45 -38.51 -8.70
N LEU A 12 5.86 -38.29 -7.53
CA LEU A 12 6.09 -39.10 -6.34
C LEU A 12 5.72 -40.57 -6.58
N TYR A 13 4.58 -40.83 -7.22
CA TYR A 13 4.16 -42.18 -7.58
C TYR A 13 5.14 -42.86 -8.56
N MET A 14 5.59 -42.12 -9.58
CA MET A 14 6.49 -42.64 -10.60
C MET A 14 7.92 -42.86 -10.07
N SER A 15 8.33 -42.13 -9.04
CA SER A 15 9.62 -42.34 -8.38
C SER A 15 9.58 -43.51 -7.42
N ASN A 16 8.51 -43.62 -6.63
CA ASN A 16 8.53 -44.42 -5.40
C ASN A 16 7.57 -45.62 -5.41
N CYS A 17 6.44 -45.54 -6.13
CA CYS A 17 5.34 -46.50 -6.00
C CYS A 17 5.22 -47.45 -7.22
N LYS A 18 5.56 -46.98 -8.43
CA LYS A 18 5.36 -47.74 -9.68
C LYS A 18 6.10 -49.08 -9.74
N ILE A 19 7.22 -49.20 -9.02
CA ILE A 19 8.07 -50.39 -9.07
C ILE A 19 7.36 -51.64 -8.54
N CYS A 20 6.44 -51.45 -7.59
CA CYS A 20 5.59 -52.50 -7.04
C CYS A 20 4.17 -52.43 -7.62
N HIS A 21 3.57 -51.24 -7.74
CA HIS A 21 2.16 -51.10 -8.11
C HIS A 21 1.90 -50.97 -9.62
N GLY A 22 2.93 -50.85 -10.45
CA GLY A 22 2.80 -50.67 -11.90
C GLY A 22 2.50 -49.22 -12.30
N ILE A 23 2.70 -48.88 -13.58
CA ILE A 23 2.53 -47.50 -14.09
C ILE A 23 1.05 -47.07 -14.01
N GLU A 24 0.14 -47.99 -14.31
CA GLU A 24 -1.32 -47.75 -14.28
C GLU A 24 -1.98 -48.17 -12.96
N GLY A 25 -1.18 -48.47 -11.92
CA GLY A 25 -1.73 -48.90 -10.63
C GLY A 25 -2.39 -50.27 -10.64
N ARG A 26 -2.05 -51.16 -11.58
CA ARG A 26 -2.67 -52.49 -11.71
C ARG A 26 -2.06 -53.56 -10.79
N GLY A 27 -1.09 -53.21 -9.94
CA GLY A 27 -0.41 -54.17 -9.06
C GLY A 27 0.54 -55.12 -9.82
N ASP A 28 1.01 -54.70 -10.99
CA ASP A 28 1.82 -55.47 -11.95
C ASP A 28 3.22 -54.88 -12.16
N GLY A 29 3.72 -54.12 -11.18
CA GLY A 29 5.06 -53.55 -11.21
C GLY A 29 6.16 -54.62 -11.30
N LEU A 30 7.37 -54.20 -11.67
CA LEU A 30 8.53 -55.08 -11.87
C LEU A 30 8.79 -56.03 -10.68
N LEU A 31 8.53 -55.57 -9.45
CA LEU A 31 8.72 -56.36 -8.23
C LEU A 31 7.46 -57.10 -7.76
N ALA A 32 6.30 -56.90 -8.40
CA ALA A 32 5.02 -57.44 -7.93
C ALA A 32 4.97 -58.97 -7.85
N SER A 33 5.68 -59.66 -8.75
CA SER A 33 5.76 -61.12 -8.77
C SER A 33 6.65 -61.72 -7.67
N GLN A 34 7.47 -60.88 -7.02
CA GLN A 34 8.45 -61.28 -6.00
C GLN A 34 8.01 -60.94 -4.58
N LEU A 35 6.84 -60.32 -4.41
CA LEU A 35 6.30 -59.86 -3.12
C LEU A 35 5.13 -60.75 -2.67
N ASP A 36 5.14 -61.12 -1.39
CA ASP A 36 4.05 -61.82 -0.72
C ASP A 36 3.70 -61.12 0.60
N PRO A 37 2.46 -60.59 0.78
CA PRO A 37 1.37 -60.58 -0.19
C PRO A 37 1.66 -59.70 -1.41
N LYS A 38 1.01 -60.01 -2.55
CA LYS A 38 1.13 -59.23 -3.78
C LYS A 38 0.66 -57.77 -3.56
N PRO A 39 1.25 -56.79 -4.27
CA PRO A 39 0.83 -55.40 -4.20
C PRO A 39 -0.66 -55.22 -4.57
N ALA A 40 -1.34 -54.31 -3.86
CA ALA A 40 -2.74 -53.99 -4.13
C ALA A 40 -2.93 -53.35 -5.52
N VAL A 41 -4.09 -53.63 -6.13
CA VAL A 41 -4.54 -53.05 -7.41
C VAL A 41 -5.13 -51.67 -7.12
N LEU A 42 -4.33 -50.63 -7.28
CA LEU A 42 -4.72 -49.25 -7.00
C LEU A 42 -5.74 -48.68 -7.99
N ALA A 43 -5.92 -49.30 -9.16
CA ALA A 43 -6.99 -48.99 -10.10
C ALA A 43 -8.37 -49.55 -9.69
N ASP A 44 -8.45 -50.38 -8.63
CA ASP A 44 -9.72 -50.91 -8.13
C ASP A 44 -10.47 -49.83 -7.31
N PRO A 45 -11.67 -49.41 -7.74
CA PRO A 45 -12.47 -48.39 -7.03
C PRO A 45 -12.82 -48.78 -5.60
N GLN A 46 -12.93 -50.08 -5.28
CA GLN A 46 -13.23 -50.54 -3.93
C GLN A 46 -12.06 -50.29 -2.96
N LEU A 47 -10.83 -50.17 -3.47
CA LEU A 47 -9.61 -49.98 -2.67
C LEU A 47 -9.20 -48.51 -2.57
N THR A 48 -9.32 -47.76 -3.66
CA THR A 48 -8.75 -46.41 -3.77
C THR A 48 -9.78 -45.31 -3.99
N GLY A 49 -11.05 -45.60 -4.28
CA GLY A 49 -12.00 -44.51 -4.47
C GLY A 49 -13.34 -44.88 -5.07
N ASP A 50 -14.33 -45.12 -4.22
CA ASP A 50 -15.74 -45.16 -4.59
C ASP A 50 -16.53 -44.16 -3.75
N LYS A 51 -17.87 -44.18 -3.84
CA LYS A 51 -18.75 -43.30 -3.05
C LYS A 51 -18.76 -43.56 -1.55
N PHE A 52 -18.11 -44.62 -1.08
CA PHE A 52 -18.10 -45.07 0.31
C PHE A 52 -16.71 -44.98 0.97
N SER A 53 -15.62 -44.88 0.20
CA SER A 53 -14.25 -44.75 0.72
C SER A 53 -13.79 -43.30 0.86
N LYS A 54 -13.18 -42.96 2.00
CA LYS A 54 -12.71 -41.60 2.28
C LYS A 54 -11.25 -41.43 1.81
N PRO A 55 -10.87 -40.26 1.25
CA PRO A 55 -9.47 -40.00 0.91
C PRO A 55 -8.49 -40.17 2.08
N PHE A 56 -8.96 -39.88 3.30
CA PHE A 56 -8.18 -40.06 4.52
C PHE A 56 -7.78 -41.52 4.78
N ASP A 57 -8.60 -42.49 4.37
CA ASP A 57 -8.30 -43.91 4.57
C ASP A 57 -7.08 -44.33 3.71
N ASN A 58 -6.99 -43.82 2.48
CA ASN A 58 -5.83 -44.02 1.61
C ASN A 58 -4.60 -43.25 2.10
N PHE A 59 -4.79 -42.00 2.56
CA PHE A 59 -3.73 -41.21 3.17
C PHE A 59 -3.09 -41.94 4.35
N GLN A 60 -3.89 -42.54 5.23
CA GLN A 60 -3.38 -43.24 6.41
C GLN A 60 -2.54 -44.47 6.05
N ILE A 61 -2.92 -45.21 5.00
CA ILE A 61 -2.15 -46.36 4.51
C ILE A 61 -0.81 -45.93 3.94
N ILE A 62 -0.76 -44.83 3.17
CA ILE A 62 0.50 -44.30 2.60
C ILE A 62 1.39 -43.74 3.73
N ASN A 63 0.78 -43.05 4.69
CA ASN A 63 1.47 -42.43 5.81
C ASN A 63 2.13 -43.49 6.72
N VAL A 64 1.39 -44.53 7.13
CA VAL A 64 1.80 -45.50 8.16
C VAL A 64 2.36 -46.80 7.58
N GLY A 65 1.98 -47.17 6.35
CA GLY A 65 2.31 -48.46 5.75
C GLY A 65 1.41 -49.60 6.26
N ILE A 66 1.67 -50.82 5.80
CA ILE A 66 0.91 -52.03 6.16
C ILE A 66 1.85 -53.04 6.83
N ALA A 67 1.56 -53.36 8.10
CA ALA A 67 2.35 -54.29 8.89
C ALA A 67 2.46 -55.67 8.22
N ASN A 68 3.64 -56.30 8.33
CA ASN A 68 3.96 -57.61 7.74
C ASN A 68 3.84 -57.67 6.20
N THR A 69 4.05 -56.54 5.52
CA THR A 69 4.12 -56.47 4.06
C THR A 69 5.31 -55.62 3.62
N ALA A 70 5.58 -55.58 2.31
CA ALA A 70 6.58 -54.69 1.74
C ALA A 70 6.14 -53.22 1.63
N MET A 71 4.88 -52.89 1.98
CA MET A 71 4.36 -51.52 1.97
C MET A 71 4.79 -50.77 3.24
N VAL A 72 5.91 -50.05 3.15
CA VAL A 72 6.44 -49.22 4.24
C VAL A 72 5.61 -47.94 4.43
N GLY A 73 5.73 -47.32 5.62
CA GLY A 73 5.19 -45.99 5.87
C GLY A 73 6.08 -44.89 5.28
N TRP A 74 5.45 -43.88 4.70
CA TRP A 74 6.14 -42.78 4.01
C TRP A 74 6.21 -41.47 4.81
N ALA A 75 5.65 -41.45 6.04
CA ALA A 75 5.65 -40.28 6.93
C ALA A 75 7.05 -39.69 7.20
N ASP A 76 8.07 -40.55 7.26
CA ASP A 76 9.44 -40.15 7.57
C ASP A 76 10.21 -39.61 6.34
N GLN A 77 9.63 -39.76 5.14
CA GLN A 77 10.28 -39.44 3.86
C GLN A 77 9.54 -38.38 3.05
N LEU A 78 8.22 -38.26 3.23
CA LEU A 78 7.35 -37.31 2.51
C LEU A 78 6.61 -36.42 3.50
N SER A 79 6.48 -35.13 3.17
CA SER A 79 5.69 -34.19 3.95
C SER A 79 4.19 -34.50 3.88
N GLU A 80 3.41 -34.05 4.88
CA GLU A 80 1.95 -34.23 4.89
C GLU A 80 1.27 -33.74 3.60
N LYS A 81 1.74 -32.62 3.03
CA LYS A 81 1.25 -32.10 1.75
C LYS A 81 1.53 -33.08 0.60
N GLU A 82 2.75 -33.60 0.51
CA GLU A 82 3.13 -34.56 -0.53
C GLU A 82 2.37 -35.89 -0.41
N LEU A 83 2.08 -36.31 0.83
CA LEU A 83 1.24 -37.46 1.10
C LEU A 83 -0.20 -37.23 0.63
N TRP A 84 -0.75 -36.02 0.80
CA TRP A 84 -2.06 -35.66 0.23
C TRP A 84 -2.04 -35.58 -1.30
N ASP A 85 -1.00 -34.99 -1.90
CA ASP A 85 -0.77 -34.93 -3.35
C ASP A 85 -0.76 -36.35 -3.96
N LEU A 86 0.01 -37.27 -3.35
CA LEU A 86 0.10 -38.68 -3.74
C LEU A 86 -1.21 -39.43 -3.52
N THR A 87 -1.90 -39.16 -2.41
CA THR A 87 -3.20 -39.76 -2.10
C THR A 87 -4.20 -39.47 -3.19
N TYR A 88 -4.42 -38.20 -3.53
CA TYR A 88 -5.40 -37.81 -4.54
C TYR A 88 -5.01 -38.27 -5.95
N PHE A 89 -3.70 -38.36 -6.26
CA PHE A 89 -3.25 -38.94 -7.52
C PHE A 89 -3.62 -40.42 -7.65
N ILE A 90 -3.41 -41.21 -6.59
CA ILE A 90 -3.79 -42.63 -6.57
C ILE A 90 -5.31 -42.81 -6.74
N ARG A 91 -6.12 -41.96 -6.11
CA ARG A 91 -7.59 -42.03 -6.22
C ARG A 91 -8.11 -41.75 -7.63
N ALA A 92 -7.31 -41.11 -8.47
CA ALA A 92 -7.68 -40.85 -9.85
C ALA A 92 -7.50 -42.05 -10.78
N PHE A 93 -6.80 -43.11 -10.37
CA PHE A 93 -6.77 -44.36 -11.14
C PHE A 93 -8.12 -45.05 -11.20
N SER A 94 -8.97 -44.86 -10.18
CA SER A 94 -10.18 -45.65 -9.97
C SER A 94 -11.47 -44.86 -9.93
N ASN A 95 -11.40 -43.53 -9.81
CA ASN A 95 -12.58 -42.69 -9.64
C ASN A 95 -12.78 -41.73 -10.84
N GLU A 96 -13.69 -42.07 -11.74
CA GLU A 96 -14.11 -41.23 -12.87
C GLU A 96 -14.67 -39.86 -12.43
N ASN A 97 -15.12 -39.72 -11.17
CA ASN A 97 -15.68 -38.49 -10.62
C ASN A 97 -14.66 -37.64 -9.83
N VAL A 98 -13.43 -38.11 -9.63
CA VAL A 98 -12.33 -37.29 -9.09
C VAL A 98 -11.68 -36.57 -10.26
N LYS A 99 -12.20 -35.39 -10.59
CA LYS A 99 -11.56 -34.51 -11.57
C LYS A 99 -10.20 -34.06 -11.04
N LEU A 100 -9.16 -34.45 -11.74
CA LEU A 100 -7.78 -34.10 -11.47
C LEU A 100 -7.51 -32.61 -11.81
N PRO A 101 -7.08 -31.73 -10.89
CA PRO A 101 -6.34 -30.53 -11.27
C PRO A 101 -4.97 -30.87 -11.90
N LEU A 102 -4.80 -30.54 -13.18
CA LEU A 102 -3.52 -30.59 -13.90
C LEU A 102 -2.67 -29.36 -13.54
N LEU A 103 -1.56 -29.49 -12.80
CA LEU A 103 -0.55 -28.42 -12.71
C LEU A 103 0.88 -28.90 -12.34
N PHE A 104 1.77 -28.75 -13.34
CA PHE A 104 3.22 -28.42 -13.33
C PHE A 104 4.34 -29.43 -12.98
N ALA A 105 5.12 -29.78 -14.01
CA ALA A 105 6.58 -29.97 -13.98
C ALA A 105 7.09 -29.71 -15.42
N GLN A 106 8.09 -28.89 -15.76
CA GLN A 106 9.26 -28.31 -15.09
C GLN A 106 9.46 -26.87 -15.68
N GLY A 107 9.88 -25.85 -14.94
CA GLY A 107 11.24 -25.67 -14.44
C GLY A 107 12.04 -24.75 -15.38
N SER A 108 12.10 -23.46 -15.08
CA SER A 108 13.17 -22.53 -15.50
C SER A 108 13.11 -21.24 -14.69
N THR A 109 14.21 -21.00 -13.99
CA THR A 109 14.68 -19.77 -13.34
C THR A 109 14.22 -18.46 -13.99
N ALA A 110 13.58 -17.57 -13.21
CA ALA A 110 13.83 -16.12 -13.14
C ALA A 110 12.58 -15.34 -12.70
N ASP A 111 12.75 -14.52 -11.67
CA ASP A 111 12.10 -13.21 -11.51
C ASP A 111 10.56 -13.21 -11.39
N SER A 112 10.05 -12.91 -10.19
CA SER A 112 8.63 -13.05 -9.82
C SER A 112 7.65 -12.10 -10.52
N GLY A 113 8.13 -11.15 -11.33
CA GLY A 113 7.30 -10.40 -12.30
C GLY A 113 7.22 -11.05 -13.69
N LYS A 114 8.22 -11.85 -14.07
CA LYS A 114 8.27 -12.58 -15.35
C LYS A 114 7.38 -13.83 -15.36
N SER A 115 7.13 -14.43 -14.19
CA SER A 115 6.38 -15.68 -14.09
C SER A 115 4.92 -15.54 -14.55
N ARG A 116 4.20 -14.48 -14.17
CA ARG A 116 2.77 -14.31 -14.54
C ARG A 116 2.58 -14.04 -16.03
N GLU A 117 3.46 -13.24 -16.65
CA GLU A 117 3.46 -12.98 -18.11
C GLU A 117 3.84 -14.25 -18.89
N SER A 118 4.89 -14.96 -18.46
CA SER A 118 5.33 -16.21 -19.06
C SER A 118 4.26 -17.30 -18.93
N SER A 119 3.64 -17.45 -17.75
CA SER A 119 2.54 -18.39 -17.51
C SER A 119 1.31 -18.07 -18.35
N THR A 120 0.91 -16.79 -18.47
CA THR A 120 -0.21 -16.39 -19.32
C THR A 120 0.09 -16.72 -20.79
N GLN A 121 1.30 -16.42 -21.26
CA GLN A 121 1.72 -16.70 -22.64
C GLN A 121 1.79 -18.21 -22.94
N ILE A 122 2.25 -19.02 -21.99
CA ILE A 122 2.26 -20.49 -22.08
C ILE A 122 0.83 -21.03 -22.14
N ILE A 123 -0.07 -20.53 -21.29
CA ILE A 123 -1.49 -20.94 -21.28
C ILE A 123 -2.15 -20.65 -22.64
N PHE A 124 -1.96 -19.45 -23.20
CA PHE A 124 -2.48 -19.13 -24.54
C PHE A 124 -1.89 -20.03 -25.63
N GLN A 125 -0.61 -20.39 -25.52
CA GLN A 125 0.03 -21.29 -26.47
C GLN A 125 -0.53 -22.72 -26.38
N GLU A 126 -0.85 -23.19 -25.17
CA GLU A 126 -1.49 -24.47 -24.92
C GLU A 126 -2.93 -24.51 -25.42
N ILE A 127 -3.74 -23.46 -25.18
CA ILE A 127 -5.10 -23.35 -25.70
C ILE A 127 -5.09 -23.44 -27.24
N LEU A 128 -4.18 -22.71 -27.89
CA LEU A 128 -4.06 -22.72 -29.35
C LEU A 128 -3.61 -24.09 -29.89
N LEU A 129 -2.76 -24.81 -29.16
CA LEU A 129 -2.33 -26.17 -29.51
C LEU A 129 -3.50 -27.16 -29.44
N LEU A 130 -4.26 -27.16 -28.34
CA LEU A 130 -5.42 -28.03 -28.14
C LEU A 130 -6.53 -27.73 -29.14
N LEU A 131 -6.74 -26.45 -29.47
CA LEU A 131 -7.67 -26.03 -30.53
C LEU A 131 -7.25 -26.57 -31.91
N ASP A 132 -5.97 -26.49 -32.26
CA ASP A 132 -5.46 -27.05 -33.52
C ASP A 132 -5.57 -28.58 -33.57
N GLN A 133 -5.30 -29.27 -32.46
CA GLN A 133 -5.50 -30.72 -32.34
C GLN A 133 -6.97 -31.11 -32.55
N SER A 134 -7.90 -30.36 -31.95
CA SER A 134 -9.33 -30.55 -32.15
C SER A 134 -9.74 -30.43 -33.62
N LEU A 135 -9.31 -29.36 -34.30
CA LEU A 135 -9.64 -29.14 -35.71
C LEU A 135 -9.03 -30.22 -36.61
N LYS A 136 -7.79 -30.64 -36.36
CA LYS A 136 -7.15 -31.75 -37.10
C LYS A 136 -7.89 -33.07 -36.93
N ALA A 137 -8.21 -33.44 -35.69
CA ALA A 137 -8.98 -34.65 -35.41
C ALA A 137 -10.35 -34.61 -36.11
N TYR A 138 -10.98 -33.43 -36.18
CA TYR A 138 -12.25 -33.28 -36.90
C TYR A 138 -12.11 -33.47 -38.42
N ARG A 139 -11.03 -32.95 -39.03
CA ARG A 139 -10.72 -33.15 -40.45
C ARG A 139 -10.47 -34.62 -40.80
N ASP A 140 -9.93 -35.38 -39.85
CA ASP A 140 -9.68 -36.82 -39.98
C ASP A 140 -10.91 -37.69 -39.64
N ASP A 141 -12.11 -37.10 -39.52
CA ASP A 141 -13.38 -37.75 -39.12
C ASP A 141 -13.35 -38.41 -37.71
N ARG A 142 -12.38 -38.03 -36.87
CA ARG A 142 -12.26 -38.48 -35.47
C ARG A 142 -13.04 -37.56 -34.53
N THR A 143 -14.36 -37.56 -34.66
CA THR A 143 -15.28 -36.63 -33.95
C THR A 143 -15.14 -36.66 -32.41
N ARG A 144 -14.90 -37.84 -31.82
CA ARG A 144 -14.78 -37.98 -30.36
C ARG A 144 -13.55 -37.28 -29.83
N GLU A 145 -12.39 -37.57 -30.41
CA GLU A 145 -11.10 -36.95 -30.08
C GLU A 145 -11.15 -35.43 -30.33
N ALA A 146 -11.78 -35.00 -31.44
CA ALA A 146 -12.00 -33.59 -31.72
C ALA A 146 -12.82 -32.88 -30.63
N SER A 147 -13.87 -33.53 -30.11
CA SER A 147 -14.71 -32.97 -29.05
C SER A 147 -14.00 -32.94 -27.70
N GLU A 148 -13.13 -33.92 -27.42
CA GLU A 148 -12.32 -34.00 -26.20
C GLU A 148 -11.27 -32.87 -26.21
N SER A 149 -10.46 -32.73 -27.28
CA SER A 149 -9.49 -31.65 -27.39
C SER A 149 -10.12 -30.24 -27.42
N ALA A 150 -11.32 -30.07 -27.98
CA ALA A 150 -12.05 -28.80 -27.91
C ALA A 150 -12.49 -28.46 -26.49
N PHE A 151 -12.85 -29.47 -25.70
CA PHE A 151 -13.20 -29.28 -24.29
C PHE A 151 -11.98 -28.95 -23.46
N ASP A 152 -10.87 -29.65 -23.69
CA ASP A 152 -9.61 -29.37 -23.00
C ASP A 152 -9.12 -27.94 -23.29
N ALA A 153 -9.21 -27.49 -24.55
CA ALA A 153 -8.89 -26.10 -24.92
C ALA A 153 -9.75 -25.08 -24.15
N TYR A 154 -11.04 -25.37 -23.95
CA TYR A 154 -11.95 -24.52 -23.17
C TYR A 154 -11.59 -24.51 -21.67
N LEU A 155 -11.28 -25.68 -21.08
CA LEU A 155 -10.86 -25.76 -19.67
C LEU A 155 -9.56 -24.99 -19.42
N THR A 156 -8.61 -25.07 -20.35
CA THR A 156 -7.37 -24.28 -20.27
C THR A 156 -7.64 -22.79 -20.43
N TYR A 157 -8.67 -22.39 -21.20
CA TYR A 157 -9.14 -21.01 -21.30
C TYR A 157 -9.76 -20.48 -20.00
N GLU A 158 -10.50 -21.30 -19.22
CA GLU A 158 -11.07 -20.88 -17.92
C GLU A 158 -10.00 -20.32 -16.95
N LEU A 159 -8.75 -20.78 -17.06
CA LEU A 159 -7.61 -20.29 -16.26
C LEU A 159 -7.25 -18.82 -16.55
N VAL A 160 -7.53 -18.34 -17.77
CA VAL A 160 -7.25 -16.96 -18.21
C VAL A 160 -8.52 -16.14 -18.45
N GLU A 161 -9.69 -16.75 -18.30
CA GLU A 161 -10.99 -16.12 -18.49
C GLU A 161 -11.22 -15.01 -17.47
N SER A 162 -11.05 -15.29 -16.18
CA SER A 162 -11.24 -14.30 -15.11
C SER A 162 -10.38 -13.03 -15.33
N PRO A 163 -9.05 -13.12 -15.54
CA PRO A 163 -8.25 -11.93 -15.82
C PRO A 163 -8.59 -11.27 -17.16
N LEU A 164 -9.06 -12.02 -18.16
CA LEU A 164 -9.50 -11.45 -19.44
C LEU A 164 -10.82 -10.68 -19.32
N ILE A 165 -11.81 -11.22 -18.61
CA ILE A 165 -13.11 -10.58 -18.38
C ILE A 165 -12.94 -9.28 -17.59
N THR A 166 -11.98 -9.27 -16.67
CA THR A 166 -11.52 -8.09 -15.93
C THR A 166 -11.06 -7.01 -16.94
N LYS A 167 -10.07 -7.31 -17.82
CA LYS A 167 -9.58 -6.31 -18.79
C LYS A 167 -10.53 -5.98 -19.96
N ARG A 168 -11.30 -6.95 -20.47
CA ARG A 168 -12.18 -6.82 -21.64
C ARG A 168 -13.31 -7.86 -21.63
N ARG A 169 -14.38 -7.55 -20.91
CA ARG A 169 -15.57 -8.40 -20.72
C ARG A 169 -16.23 -8.90 -22.01
N ASP A 170 -16.38 -8.06 -23.02
CA ASP A 170 -17.03 -8.42 -24.29
C ASP A 170 -16.29 -9.54 -25.02
N LEU A 171 -14.95 -9.49 -25.02
CA LEU A 171 -14.12 -10.52 -25.64
C LEU A 171 -14.11 -11.82 -24.83
N GLY A 172 -14.09 -11.74 -23.50
CA GLY A 172 -14.16 -12.92 -22.64
C GLY A 172 -15.44 -13.73 -22.82
N LEU A 173 -16.60 -13.05 -22.78
CA LEU A 173 -17.90 -13.71 -23.01
C LEU A 173 -18.06 -14.22 -24.44
N LYS A 174 -17.48 -13.52 -25.43
CA LYS A 174 -17.46 -13.96 -26.83
C LYS A 174 -16.66 -15.25 -27.01
N LEU A 175 -15.52 -15.38 -26.34
CA LEU A 175 -14.68 -16.59 -26.36
C LEU A 175 -15.40 -17.76 -25.69
N GLU A 176 -15.96 -17.57 -24.49
CA GLU A 176 -16.76 -18.59 -23.79
C GLU A 176 -17.89 -19.14 -24.68
N SER A 177 -18.69 -18.24 -25.27
CA SER A 177 -19.76 -18.60 -26.20
C SER A 177 -19.25 -19.34 -27.44
N SER A 178 -18.11 -18.91 -27.99
CA SER A 178 -17.53 -19.50 -29.21
C SER A 178 -16.99 -20.90 -28.97
N PHE A 179 -16.35 -21.17 -27.82
CA PHE A 179 -15.92 -22.51 -27.42
C PHE A 179 -17.12 -23.46 -27.23
N GLY A 180 -18.17 -23.00 -26.55
CA GLY A 180 -19.41 -23.77 -26.40
C GLY A 180 -20.05 -24.11 -27.75
N ARG A 181 -20.06 -23.14 -28.69
CA ARG A 181 -20.54 -23.36 -30.06
C ARG A 181 -19.67 -24.36 -30.81
N LEU A 182 -18.34 -24.25 -30.77
CA LEU A 182 -17.42 -25.18 -31.42
C LEU A 182 -17.70 -26.63 -30.99
N GLN A 183 -17.84 -26.86 -29.69
CA GLN A 183 -18.10 -28.20 -29.16
C GLN A 183 -19.45 -28.77 -29.63
N ALA A 184 -20.51 -27.94 -29.63
CA ALA A 184 -21.83 -28.35 -30.10
C ALA A 184 -21.83 -28.72 -31.60
N GLU A 185 -21.09 -27.96 -32.41
CA GLU A 185 -20.95 -28.17 -33.86
C GLU A 185 -20.15 -29.44 -34.19
N ILE A 186 -19.09 -29.73 -33.43
CA ILE A 186 -18.32 -30.97 -33.55
C ILE A 186 -19.20 -32.18 -33.20
N LYS A 187 -19.90 -32.14 -32.06
CA LYS A 187 -20.75 -33.25 -31.59
C LYS A 187 -21.88 -33.61 -32.57
N ARG A 188 -22.41 -32.62 -33.29
CA ARG A 188 -23.48 -32.82 -34.28
C ARG A 188 -22.98 -33.12 -35.70
N LYS A 189 -21.66 -33.26 -35.89
CA LYS A 189 -21.01 -33.51 -37.19
C LYS A 189 -21.37 -32.45 -38.26
N ALA A 190 -21.27 -31.18 -37.90
CA ALA A 190 -21.51 -30.07 -38.82
C ALA A 190 -20.53 -30.03 -40.02
N PRO A 191 -20.84 -29.31 -41.12
CA PRO A 191 -19.93 -29.17 -42.24
C PRO A 191 -18.55 -28.65 -41.83
N LEU A 192 -17.49 -29.22 -42.40
CA LEU A 192 -16.09 -28.95 -42.04
C LEU A 192 -15.72 -27.46 -42.18
N ASP A 193 -16.24 -26.78 -43.21
CA ASP A 193 -16.07 -25.33 -43.42
C ASP A 193 -16.61 -24.49 -42.25
N LEU A 194 -17.74 -24.89 -41.65
CA LEU A 194 -18.34 -24.19 -40.52
C LEU A 194 -17.50 -24.36 -39.25
N VAL A 195 -17.02 -25.58 -38.99
CA VAL A 195 -16.19 -25.89 -37.80
C VAL A 195 -14.83 -25.20 -37.91
N ASP A 196 -14.19 -25.22 -39.09
CA ASP A 196 -12.94 -24.53 -39.34
C ASP A 196 -13.08 -23.01 -39.17
N LYS A 197 -14.17 -22.42 -39.65
CA LYS A 197 -14.44 -20.98 -39.49
C LYS A 197 -14.62 -20.58 -38.01
N ILE A 198 -15.29 -21.40 -37.21
CA ILE A 198 -15.44 -21.15 -35.77
C ILE A 198 -14.08 -21.25 -35.07
N GLY A 199 -13.29 -22.29 -35.37
CA GLY A 199 -11.95 -22.45 -34.82
C GLY A 199 -11.00 -21.30 -35.17
N GLN A 200 -11.05 -20.80 -36.40
CA GLN A 200 -10.25 -19.63 -36.82
C GLN A 200 -10.64 -18.35 -36.07
N ASN A 201 -11.94 -18.12 -35.84
CA ASN A 201 -12.42 -16.97 -35.07
C ASN A 201 -11.95 -17.06 -33.61
N ILE A 202 -12.04 -18.23 -32.99
CA ILE A 202 -11.53 -18.46 -31.63
C ILE A 202 -10.03 -18.17 -31.58
N ALA A 203 -9.25 -18.68 -32.55
CA ALA A 203 -7.81 -18.44 -32.60
C ALA A 203 -7.45 -16.95 -32.77
N ALA A 204 -8.24 -16.18 -33.54
CA ALA A 204 -8.06 -14.75 -33.69
C ALA A 204 -8.38 -13.99 -32.40
N ASP A 205 -9.51 -14.30 -31.77
CA ASP A 205 -9.95 -13.71 -30.51
C ASP A 205 -8.97 -14.04 -29.35
N LEU A 206 -8.41 -15.26 -29.32
CA LEU A 206 -7.38 -15.66 -28.35
C LEU A 206 -6.07 -14.87 -28.52
N LYS A 207 -5.67 -14.56 -29.76
CA LYS A 207 -4.48 -13.71 -30.01
C LYS A 207 -4.70 -12.29 -29.52
N GLU A 208 -5.91 -11.76 -29.71
CA GLU A 208 -6.27 -10.43 -29.19
C GLU A 208 -6.32 -10.44 -27.66
N ALA A 209 -6.92 -11.46 -27.06
CA ALA A 209 -6.95 -11.67 -25.60
C ALA A 209 -5.55 -11.73 -25.00
N GLN A 210 -4.64 -12.47 -25.64
CA GLN A 210 -3.24 -12.55 -25.24
C GLN A 210 -2.58 -11.17 -25.24
N GLN A 211 -2.79 -10.35 -26.28
CA GLN A 211 -2.22 -9.00 -26.37
C GLN A 211 -2.71 -8.08 -25.24
N ILE A 212 -4.00 -8.13 -24.91
CA ILE A 212 -4.58 -7.31 -23.84
C ILE A 212 -4.02 -7.70 -22.47
N LEU A 213 -3.89 -9.00 -22.23
CA LEU A 213 -3.37 -9.51 -20.97
C LEU A 213 -1.87 -9.22 -20.80
N THR A 214 -1.11 -9.22 -21.89
CA THR A 214 0.33 -8.96 -21.91
C THR A 214 0.73 -7.51 -22.26
N GLN A 215 -0.24 -6.59 -22.37
CA GLN A 215 0.06 -5.21 -22.75
C GLN A 215 0.88 -4.49 -21.67
N LYS A 216 2.16 -4.24 -21.96
CA LYS A 216 3.12 -3.53 -21.10
C LYS A 216 2.94 -2.02 -21.17
N ILE A 217 3.23 -1.31 -20.06
CA ILE A 217 3.41 0.15 -20.11
C ILE A 217 4.67 0.44 -20.92
N GLY A 218 4.50 1.18 -22.02
CA GLY A 218 5.61 1.58 -22.89
C GLY A 218 6.59 2.53 -22.18
N PHE A 219 7.74 2.76 -22.83
CA PHE A 219 8.82 3.62 -22.34
C PHE A 219 8.33 4.91 -21.67
N THR A 220 7.44 5.65 -22.33
CA THR A 220 6.93 6.94 -21.84
C THR A 220 6.21 6.84 -20.50
N GLY A 221 5.40 5.79 -20.30
CA GLY A 221 4.68 5.63 -19.05
C GLY A 221 5.61 5.28 -17.89
N LEU A 222 6.58 4.39 -18.12
CA LEU A 222 7.59 4.06 -17.11
C LEU A 222 8.53 5.22 -16.81
N PHE A 223 8.86 6.03 -17.82
CA PHE A 223 9.62 7.27 -17.68
C PHE A 223 8.89 8.26 -16.78
N ILE A 224 7.62 8.56 -17.07
CA ILE A 224 6.82 9.51 -16.29
C ILE A 224 6.66 9.02 -14.86
N GLN A 225 6.40 7.72 -14.65
CA GLN A 225 6.27 7.14 -13.31
C GLN A 225 7.56 7.25 -12.51
N SER A 226 8.69 6.83 -13.08
CA SER A 226 9.99 6.95 -12.42
C SER A 226 10.36 8.41 -12.12
N PHE A 227 10.19 9.29 -13.10
CA PHE A 227 10.41 10.73 -12.94
C PHE A 227 9.57 11.30 -11.81
N SER A 228 8.27 10.97 -11.75
CA SER A 228 7.36 11.45 -10.73
C SER A 228 7.70 10.93 -9.33
N ILE A 229 8.12 9.66 -9.22
CA ILE A 229 8.50 9.06 -7.93
C ILE A 229 9.70 9.82 -7.35
N ILE A 230 10.81 9.92 -8.08
CA ILE A 230 12.02 10.54 -7.53
C ILE A 230 11.79 12.02 -7.21
N LEU A 231 11.02 12.73 -8.06
CA LEU A 231 10.75 14.15 -7.88
C LEU A 231 9.88 14.42 -6.64
N ARG A 232 8.95 13.53 -6.27
CA ARG A 232 8.20 13.63 -5.01
C ARG A 232 9.13 13.46 -3.81
N GLU A 233 9.76 12.29 -3.67
CA GLU A 233 10.48 11.94 -2.44
C GLU A 233 11.71 12.82 -2.24
N GLY A 234 12.42 13.10 -3.34
CA GLY A 234 13.59 13.94 -3.30
C GLY A 234 13.27 15.40 -2.98
N PHE A 235 12.09 15.91 -3.35
CA PHE A 235 11.69 17.26 -3.00
C PHE A 235 11.35 17.39 -1.50
N GLU A 236 10.66 16.40 -0.92
CA GLU A 236 10.38 16.35 0.52
C GLU A 236 11.68 16.32 1.34
N ALA A 237 12.63 15.49 0.93
CA ALA A 237 13.96 15.46 1.53
C ALA A 237 14.67 16.82 1.41
N ILE A 238 14.68 17.43 0.21
CA ILE A 238 15.33 18.73 -0.03
C ILE A 238 14.72 19.83 0.83
N LEU A 239 13.40 19.88 0.99
CA LEU A 239 12.75 20.91 1.82
C LEU A 239 13.17 20.84 3.28
N ILE A 240 13.18 19.63 3.86
CA ILE A 240 13.59 19.44 5.25
C ILE A 240 15.05 19.86 5.42
N ILE A 241 15.93 19.40 4.53
CA ILE A 241 17.35 19.72 4.57
C ILE A 241 17.58 21.22 4.35
N ALA A 242 16.89 21.85 3.40
CA ALA A 242 16.97 23.28 3.16
C ALA A 242 16.50 24.10 4.38
N ALA A 243 15.44 23.66 5.07
CA ALA A 243 14.98 24.30 6.30
C ALA A 243 16.04 24.22 7.42
N LEU A 244 16.65 23.05 7.62
CA LEU A 244 17.71 22.86 8.61
C LEU A 244 18.97 23.69 8.28
N ILE A 245 19.38 23.71 7.00
CA ILE A 245 20.51 24.51 6.52
C ILE A 245 20.23 26.00 6.71
N THR A 246 19.07 26.47 6.26
CA THR A 246 18.64 27.88 6.40
C THR A 246 18.63 28.30 7.86
N PHE A 247 18.14 27.43 8.75
CA PHE A 247 18.15 27.68 10.18
C PHE A 247 19.56 27.82 10.75
N LEU A 248 20.48 26.92 10.40
CA LEU A 248 21.87 26.98 10.87
C LEU A 248 22.61 28.20 10.35
N ILE A 249 22.38 28.57 9.08
CA ILE A 249 22.93 29.78 8.48
C ILE A 249 22.42 31.02 9.20
N LYS A 250 21.11 31.09 9.50
CA LYS A 250 20.49 32.23 10.19
C LYS A 250 20.90 32.34 11.67
N SER A 251 21.17 31.20 12.32
CA SER A 251 21.63 31.11 13.71
C SER A 251 23.16 31.26 13.87
N ARG A 252 23.89 31.64 12.82
CA ARG A 252 25.37 31.80 12.77
C ARG A 252 26.19 30.55 13.12
N ASN A 253 25.58 29.37 13.21
CA ASN A 253 26.23 28.09 13.53
C ASN A 253 26.54 27.29 12.25
N ARG A 254 27.31 27.89 11.33
CA ARG A 254 27.67 27.26 10.04
C ARG A 254 28.58 26.04 10.21
N ASP A 255 29.31 25.97 11.31
CA ASP A 255 30.14 24.86 11.73
C ASP A 255 29.36 23.53 11.84
N LYS A 256 28.09 23.60 12.25
CA LYS A 256 27.23 22.42 12.41
C LYS A 256 26.62 21.89 11.10
N LEU A 257 26.81 22.59 9.98
CA LEU A 257 26.34 22.14 8.66
C LEU A 257 26.92 20.77 8.27
N LYS A 258 28.16 20.49 8.68
CA LYS A 258 28.80 19.19 8.43
C LYS A 258 27.97 18.04 9.00
N ALA A 259 27.38 18.21 10.19
CA ALA A 259 26.56 17.15 10.80
C ALA A 259 25.30 16.84 9.99
N ILE A 260 24.68 17.85 9.37
CA ILE A 260 23.55 17.66 8.45
C ILE A 260 24.00 16.85 7.24
N TYR A 261 25.06 17.27 6.55
CA TYR A 261 25.55 16.56 5.35
C TYR A 261 25.97 15.11 5.67
N THR A 262 26.62 14.88 6.81
CA THR A 262 26.93 13.52 7.28
C THR A 262 25.67 12.70 7.53
N GLY A 263 24.65 13.29 8.18
CA GLY A 263 23.35 12.65 8.40
C GLY A 263 22.66 12.27 7.08
N VAL A 264 22.64 13.19 6.11
CA VAL A 264 22.11 12.93 4.76
C VAL A 264 22.80 11.75 4.09
N MET A 265 24.14 11.74 4.06
CA MET A 265 24.92 10.67 3.42
C MET A 265 24.68 9.32 4.08
N ILE A 266 24.69 9.26 5.42
CA ILE A 266 24.38 8.03 6.15
C ILE A 266 22.94 7.59 5.87
N GLY A 267 21.99 8.52 5.78
CA GLY A 267 20.59 8.24 5.49
C GLY A 267 20.41 7.56 4.14
N ILE A 268 21.02 8.10 3.09
CA ILE A 268 20.98 7.51 1.73
C ILE A 268 21.55 6.09 1.74
N VAL A 269 22.74 5.90 2.33
CA VAL A 269 23.38 4.57 2.40
C VAL A 269 22.52 3.59 3.18
N ALA A 270 21.95 4.02 4.31
CA ALA A 270 21.07 3.20 5.13
C ALA A 270 19.79 2.81 4.37
N SER A 271 19.18 3.69 3.57
CA SER A 271 18.01 3.37 2.78
C SER A 271 18.29 2.25 1.76
N PHE A 272 19.41 2.33 1.04
CA PHE A 272 19.82 1.26 0.10
C PHE A 272 20.15 -0.04 0.83
N LEU A 273 20.83 0.03 1.98
CA LEU A 273 21.19 -1.14 2.78
C LEU A 273 19.95 -1.85 3.33
N THR A 274 18.99 -1.10 3.90
CA THR A 274 17.73 -1.68 4.39
C THR A 274 16.95 -2.32 3.25
N ALA A 275 16.90 -1.70 2.08
CA ALA A 275 16.23 -2.29 0.92
C ALA A 275 16.88 -3.60 0.45
N TYR A 276 18.21 -3.66 0.45
CA TYR A 276 18.95 -4.88 0.14
C TYR A 276 18.65 -6.00 1.15
N ILE A 277 18.71 -5.68 2.45
CA ILE A 277 18.40 -6.64 3.53
C ILE A 277 16.95 -7.13 3.42
N LEU A 278 16.00 -6.21 3.18
CA LEU A 278 14.59 -6.55 3.03
C LEU A 278 14.38 -7.47 1.81
N HIS A 279 15.09 -7.23 0.71
CA HIS A 279 15.06 -8.14 -0.44
C HIS A 279 15.59 -9.53 -0.09
N SER A 280 16.72 -9.63 0.60
CA SER A 280 17.32 -10.91 0.98
C SER A 280 16.47 -11.71 1.98
N ILE A 281 15.76 -11.05 2.89
CA ILE A 281 14.92 -11.72 3.91
C ILE A 281 13.59 -12.18 3.31
N LEU A 282 12.99 -11.39 2.42
CA LEU A 282 11.68 -11.68 1.83
C LEU A 282 11.72 -12.82 0.79
N ASP A 283 12.89 -13.10 0.19
CA ASP A 283 13.05 -14.22 -0.75
C ASP A 283 13.00 -15.61 -0.07
N ILE A 284 13.02 -15.67 1.27
CA ILE A 284 13.14 -16.92 2.05
C ILE A 284 11.76 -17.58 2.32
N SER A 285 10.64 -16.85 2.15
CA SER A 285 9.29 -17.35 2.46
C SER A 285 8.39 -17.40 1.22
N MET A 286 8.56 -18.43 0.40
CA MET A 286 7.84 -18.62 -0.88
C MET A 286 6.39 -19.15 -0.75
N ALA A 287 5.88 -19.43 0.45
CA ALA A 287 4.56 -20.08 0.60
C ALA A 287 3.36 -19.12 0.48
N ASN A 288 3.55 -17.79 0.61
CA ASN A 288 2.46 -16.82 0.73
C ASN A 288 2.76 -15.48 0.00
N GLN A 289 3.45 -15.49 -1.14
CA GLN A 289 3.95 -14.25 -1.77
C GLN A 289 2.85 -13.23 -2.10
N GLU A 290 1.69 -13.67 -2.60
CA GLU A 290 0.55 -12.79 -2.92
C GLU A 290 -0.06 -12.18 -1.65
N ILE A 291 -0.19 -12.99 -0.58
CA ILE A 291 -0.67 -12.53 0.73
C ILE A 291 0.32 -11.53 1.34
N MET A 292 1.62 -11.84 1.26
CA MET A 292 2.72 -10.99 1.71
C MET A 292 2.72 -9.63 0.99
N GLU A 293 2.58 -9.63 -0.34
CA GLU A 293 2.50 -8.40 -1.14
C GLU A 293 1.27 -7.57 -0.76
N GLY A 294 0.11 -8.22 -0.62
CA GLY A 294 -1.12 -7.58 -0.13
C GLY A 294 -0.96 -6.96 1.26
N VAL A 295 -0.38 -7.69 2.22
CA VAL A 295 -0.11 -7.20 3.58
C VAL A 295 0.86 -6.03 3.57
N ILE A 296 1.95 -6.11 2.81
CA ILE A 296 2.93 -5.01 2.69
C ILE A 296 2.25 -3.75 2.13
N MET A 297 1.39 -3.90 1.11
CA MET A 297 0.63 -2.77 0.57
C MET A 297 -0.33 -2.18 1.58
N LEU A 298 -1.06 -2.99 2.35
CA LEU A 298 -1.96 -2.49 3.40
C LEU A 298 -1.22 -1.79 4.54
N VAL A 299 -0.03 -2.27 4.91
CA VAL A 299 0.85 -1.57 5.86
C VAL A 299 1.29 -0.22 5.26
N ALA A 300 1.66 -0.20 3.98
CA ALA A 300 1.99 1.05 3.29
C ALA A 300 0.80 2.02 3.24
N VAL A 301 -0.44 1.55 3.06
CA VAL A 301 -1.66 2.38 3.13
C VAL A 301 -1.78 3.06 4.50
N ALA A 302 -1.59 2.31 5.58
CA ALA A 302 -1.66 2.86 6.94
C ALA A 302 -0.59 3.95 7.17
N VAL A 303 0.63 3.72 6.70
CA VAL A 303 1.74 4.69 6.79
C VAL A 303 1.46 5.92 5.94
N LEU A 304 1.10 5.75 4.66
CA LEU A 304 0.80 6.84 3.73
C LEU A 304 -0.38 7.69 4.20
N PHE A 305 -1.43 7.05 4.73
CA PHE A 305 -2.57 7.76 5.31
C PHE A 305 -2.16 8.59 6.54
N TYR A 306 -1.38 8.01 7.46
CA TYR A 306 -0.89 8.72 8.63
C TYR A 306 -0.03 9.93 8.25
N VAL A 307 0.89 9.75 7.29
CA VAL A 307 1.79 10.81 6.81
C VAL A 307 0.99 11.90 6.08
N SER A 308 0.10 11.52 5.16
CA SER A 308 -0.77 12.47 4.45
C SER A 308 -1.58 13.30 5.44
N TYR A 309 -2.22 12.65 6.43
CA TYR A 309 -2.96 13.35 7.48
C TYR A 309 -2.07 14.29 8.30
N TRP A 310 -0.89 13.83 8.71
CA TRP A 310 0.06 14.65 9.45
C TRP A 310 0.40 15.92 8.68
N LEU A 311 0.65 15.79 7.38
CA LEU A 311 1.05 16.86 6.49
C LEU A 311 -0.11 17.87 6.27
N VAL A 312 -1.34 17.36 6.10
CA VAL A 312 -2.57 18.16 6.08
C VAL A 312 -2.76 18.96 7.38
N SER A 313 -2.53 18.34 8.53
CA SER A 313 -2.68 18.98 9.84
C SER A 313 -1.70 20.14 10.09
N LYS A 314 -0.69 20.29 9.23
CA LYS A 314 0.36 21.32 9.29
C LYS A 314 0.32 22.33 8.15
N ILE A 315 -0.71 22.31 7.29
CA ILE A 315 -0.86 23.22 6.13
C ILE A 315 -0.84 24.72 6.52
N GLU A 316 -1.19 25.07 7.75
CA GLU A 316 -1.06 26.45 8.23
C GLU A 316 0.41 26.79 8.52
N ALA A 317 0.98 27.68 7.70
CA ALA A 317 2.35 28.18 7.82
C ALA A 317 2.68 28.68 9.24
N ALA A 318 1.73 29.27 9.97
CA ALA A 318 1.90 29.73 11.35
C ALA A 318 2.15 28.57 12.35
N LYS A 319 1.44 27.44 12.20
CA LYS A 319 1.61 26.24 13.04
C LYS A 319 2.92 25.52 12.72
N TRP A 320 3.36 25.53 11.47
CA TRP A 320 4.69 25.04 11.09
C TRP A 320 5.80 25.89 11.70
N GLN A 321 5.71 27.21 11.58
CA GLN A 321 6.66 28.15 12.19
C GLN A 321 6.78 27.94 13.70
N SER A 322 5.64 27.81 14.41
CA SER A 322 5.59 27.53 15.84
C SER A 322 6.16 26.15 16.22
N TYR A 323 5.80 25.09 15.49
CA TYR A 323 6.30 23.73 15.73
C TYR A 323 7.82 23.62 15.55
N ILE A 324 8.33 24.20 14.45
CA ILE A 324 9.76 24.28 14.18
C ILE A 324 10.42 25.07 15.29
N THR A 325 9.97 26.29 15.59
CA THR A 325 10.59 27.15 16.62
C THR A 325 10.59 26.48 18.00
N GLY A 326 9.50 25.81 18.41
CA GLY A 326 9.40 25.13 19.71
C GLY A 326 10.30 23.90 19.88
N LYS A 327 10.29 22.98 18.90
CA LYS A 327 11.21 21.82 18.89
C LYS A 327 12.67 22.23 18.76
N MET A 328 12.91 23.36 18.08
CA MET A 328 14.23 23.88 17.76
C MET A 328 14.84 24.71 18.89
N GLN A 329 14.05 25.45 19.68
CA GLN A 329 14.51 26.12 20.91
C GLN A 329 15.02 25.08 21.93
N GLN A 330 14.34 23.93 22.02
CA GLN A 330 14.66 22.83 22.91
C GLN A 330 15.86 21.98 22.43
N ALA A 331 16.08 21.88 21.11
CA ALA A 331 17.26 21.22 20.54
C ALA A 331 18.51 22.12 20.54
N VAL A 332 18.35 23.44 20.53
CA VAL A 332 19.47 24.41 20.60
C VAL A 332 19.97 24.57 22.04
N SER A 333 19.09 24.49 23.05
CA SER A 333 19.51 24.54 24.47
C SER A 333 20.40 23.37 24.89
N THR A 334 20.40 22.26 24.13
CA THR A 334 21.24 21.07 24.35
C THR A 334 22.52 21.04 23.49
N GLY A 335 22.73 22.00 22.59
CA GLY A 335 24.02 22.24 21.92
C GLY A 335 24.50 21.19 20.90
N SER A 336 23.83 20.07 20.72
CA SER A 336 24.42 18.92 20.03
C SER A 336 24.23 18.95 18.51
N ALA A 337 25.32 19.13 17.76
CA ALA A 337 25.35 18.96 16.30
C ALA A 337 24.87 17.57 15.87
N PHE A 338 24.98 16.56 16.74
CA PHE A 338 24.47 15.21 16.52
C PHE A 338 22.95 15.17 16.39
N THR A 339 22.19 15.96 17.16
CA THR A 339 20.71 15.99 17.05
C THR A 339 20.28 16.47 15.65
N LEU A 340 20.95 17.49 15.11
CA LEU A 340 20.67 18.00 13.77
C LEU A 340 21.04 16.99 12.69
N GLY A 341 22.18 16.30 12.86
CA GLY A 341 22.58 15.20 11.99
C GLY A 341 21.59 14.02 12.05
N LEU A 342 21.09 13.67 13.23
CA LEU A 342 20.10 12.61 13.42
C LEU A 342 18.76 12.94 12.76
N VAL A 343 18.29 14.19 12.90
CA VAL A 343 17.06 14.64 12.22
C VAL A 343 17.23 14.57 10.71
N ALA A 344 18.35 15.07 10.17
CA ALA A 344 18.65 14.98 8.75
C ALA A 344 18.74 13.51 8.28
N PHE A 345 19.39 12.64 9.05
CA PHE A 345 19.45 11.20 8.81
C PHE A 345 18.07 10.57 8.77
N LEU A 346 17.24 10.74 9.80
CA LEU A 346 15.93 10.11 9.89
C LEU A 346 15.00 10.58 8.77
N SER A 347 15.04 11.87 8.43
CA SER A 347 14.27 12.41 7.32
C SER A 347 14.69 11.80 6.00
N VAL A 348 15.98 11.83 5.66
CA VAL A 348 16.46 11.28 4.38
C VAL A 348 16.32 9.77 4.31
N TYR A 349 16.54 9.06 5.42
CA TYR A 349 16.37 7.62 5.50
C TYR A 349 14.93 7.21 5.18
N ARG A 350 13.95 7.92 5.75
CA ARG A 350 12.53 7.67 5.51
C ARG A 350 12.16 7.88 4.04
N GLU A 351 12.46 9.06 3.48
CA GLU A 351 12.15 9.36 2.09
C GLU A 351 12.90 8.42 1.12
N GLY A 352 14.15 8.08 1.44
CA GLY A 352 14.94 7.13 0.67
C GLY A 352 14.41 5.69 0.73
N PHE A 353 13.90 5.24 1.88
CA PHE A 353 13.29 3.93 2.02
C PHE A 353 11.99 3.83 1.21
N GLU A 354 11.12 4.84 1.32
CA GLU A 354 9.89 4.95 0.54
C GLU A 354 10.21 4.96 -0.97
N THR A 355 11.20 5.77 -1.40
CA THR A 355 11.69 5.79 -2.79
C THR A 355 12.05 4.38 -3.29
N VAL A 356 12.88 3.64 -2.54
CA VAL A 356 13.33 2.33 -2.99
C VAL A 356 12.17 1.33 -3.10
N LEU A 357 11.22 1.37 -2.18
CA LEU A 357 10.02 0.54 -2.25
C LEU A 357 9.17 0.85 -3.49
N PHE A 358 8.97 2.14 -3.81
CA PHE A 358 8.23 2.54 -5.02
C PHE A 358 8.95 2.13 -6.30
N TYR A 359 10.28 2.25 -6.35
CA TYR A 359 11.06 1.77 -7.49
C TYR A 359 10.99 0.25 -7.62
N LYS A 360 11.05 -0.51 -6.53
CA LYS A 360 10.87 -1.98 -6.57
C LYS A 360 9.49 -2.34 -7.14
N ALA A 361 8.43 -1.68 -6.69
CA ALA A 361 7.08 -1.87 -7.25
C ALA A 361 7.02 -1.51 -8.74
N LEU A 362 7.69 -0.43 -9.17
CA LEU A 362 7.75 -0.04 -10.57
C LEU A 362 8.52 -1.06 -11.44
N TYR A 363 9.61 -1.64 -10.93
CA TYR A 363 10.36 -2.70 -11.61
C TYR A 363 9.53 -3.99 -11.74
N LEU A 364 8.81 -4.38 -10.69
CA LEU A 364 7.88 -5.52 -10.75
C LEU A 364 6.77 -5.29 -11.78
N TYR A 365 6.27 -4.07 -11.86
CA TYR A 365 5.22 -3.69 -12.79
C TYR A 365 5.73 -3.58 -14.26
N ALA A 366 6.98 -3.20 -14.47
CA ALA A 366 7.57 -3.00 -15.81
C ALA A 366 7.92 -4.31 -16.56
N GLY A 367 8.04 -5.42 -15.84
CA GLY A 367 8.43 -6.72 -16.41
C GLY A 367 9.76 -6.63 -17.16
N GLU A 368 9.79 -7.10 -18.41
CA GLU A 368 11.03 -7.09 -19.23
C GLU A 368 11.43 -5.71 -19.75
N THR A 369 10.48 -4.78 -19.88
CA THR A 369 10.71 -3.47 -20.48
C THR A 369 11.01 -2.44 -19.40
N THR A 370 12.25 -2.36 -18.92
CA THR A 370 12.65 -1.41 -17.85
C THR A 370 13.25 -0.10 -18.37
N ALA A 371 13.34 0.05 -19.70
CA ALA A 371 14.10 1.11 -20.36
C ALA A 371 13.67 2.55 -19.99
N GLY A 372 12.42 2.77 -19.58
CA GLY A 372 11.92 4.08 -19.16
C GLY A 372 12.33 4.49 -17.74
N ILE A 373 12.65 3.53 -16.87
CA ILE A 373 12.87 3.78 -15.43
C ILE A 373 14.17 4.56 -15.21
N ILE A 374 15.30 4.07 -15.72
CA ILE A 374 16.61 4.71 -15.47
C ILE A 374 16.65 6.16 -15.99
N PRO A 375 16.19 6.47 -17.23
CA PRO A 375 16.16 7.85 -17.72
C PRO A 375 15.22 8.75 -16.91
N GLY A 376 14.08 8.22 -16.45
CA GLY A 376 13.14 8.95 -15.59
C GLY A 376 13.78 9.37 -14.26
N PHE A 377 14.50 8.44 -13.63
CA PHE A 377 15.22 8.69 -12.37
C PHE A 377 16.28 9.79 -12.54
N PHE A 378 17.11 9.73 -13.58
CA PHE A 378 18.14 10.73 -13.81
C PHE A 378 17.57 12.10 -14.18
N ALA A 379 16.52 12.15 -15.01
CA ALA A 379 15.84 13.39 -15.35
C ALA A 379 15.24 14.05 -14.10
N GLY A 380 14.55 13.28 -13.25
CA GLY A 380 13.98 13.80 -12.01
C GLY A 380 15.05 14.26 -11.02
N SER A 381 16.15 13.49 -10.89
CA SER A 381 17.30 13.88 -10.05
C SER A 381 17.96 15.18 -10.51
N ALA A 382 18.08 15.39 -11.83
CA ALA A 382 18.60 16.64 -12.38
C ALA A 382 17.69 17.83 -12.04
N VAL A 383 16.37 17.67 -12.17
CA VAL A 383 15.39 18.70 -11.78
C VAL A 383 15.48 19.01 -10.28
N LEU A 384 15.62 17.98 -9.43
CA LEU A 384 15.83 18.18 -7.99
C LEU A 384 17.12 18.94 -7.68
N GLY A 385 18.21 18.66 -8.40
CA GLY A 385 19.45 19.42 -8.28
C GLY A 385 19.26 20.92 -8.61
N VAL A 386 18.50 21.22 -9.66
CA VAL A 386 18.10 22.59 -10.01
C VAL A 386 17.25 23.20 -8.90
N VAL A 387 16.23 22.50 -8.42
CA VAL A 387 15.36 22.97 -7.32
C VAL A 387 16.16 23.27 -6.06
N TYR A 388 17.05 22.37 -5.64
CA TYR A 388 17.93 22.57 -4.49
C TYR A 388 18.78 23.83 -4.66
N PHE A 389 19.39 24.00 -5.84
CA PHE A 389 20.17 25.18 -6.17
C PHE A 389 19.31 26.46 -6.10
N LEU A 390 18.10 26.45 -6.65
CA LEU A 390 17.18 27.59 -6.62
C LEU A 390 16.78 27.96 -5.19
N ILE A 391 16.47 26.99 -4.35
CA ILE A 391 16.11 27.22 -2.93
C ILE A 391 17.31 27.81 -2.18
N ASN A 392 18.49 27.23 -2.34
CA ASN A 392 19.68 27.63 -1.60
C ASN A 392 20.28 28.96 -2.10
N SER A 393 20.20 29.26 -3.39
CA SER A 393 20.85 30.44 -4.00
C SER A 393 19.93 31.64 -4.18
N LEU A 394 18.63 31.45 -4.47
CA LEU A 394 17.71 32.57 -4.72
C LEU A 394 16.81 32.87 -3.52
N GLY A 395 16.90 32.07 -2.45
CA GLY A 395 16.04 32.25 -1.27
C GLY A 395 14.55 32.21 -1.62
N MET A 396 14.19 31.53 -2.72
CA MET A 396 12.83 31.50 -3.23
C MET A 396 11.90 30.95 -2.15
N ARG A 397 10.94 31.78 -1.75
CA ARG A 397 9.86 31.41 -0.84
C ARG A 397 8.84 30.60 -1.63
N ILE A 398 9.10 29.30 -1.80
CA ILE A 398 8.11 28.37 -2.36
C ILE A 398 6.85 28.49 -1.49
N PRO A 399 5.66 28.64 -2.08
CA PRO A 399 4.43 28.70 -1.31
C PRO A 399 4.16 27.34 -0.66
N VAL A 400 4.71 27.16 0.53
CA VAL A 400 4.73 25.93 1.33
C VAL A 400 3.32 25.33 1.51
N LYS A 401 2.29 26.19 1.55
CA LYS A 401 0.89 25.79 1.61
C LYS A 401 0.47 24.92 0.41
N TRP A 402 0.75 25.38 -0.82
CA TRP A 402 0.39 24.65 -2.03
C TRP A 402 1.17 23.36 -2.16
N PHE A 403 2.45 23.39 -1.75
CA PHE A 403 3.26 22.19 -1.71
C PHE A 403 2.64 21.12 -0.79
N PHE A 404 2.36 21.46 0.47
CA PHE A 404 1.79 20.50 1.41
C PHE A 404 0.39 20.03 1.00
N VAL A 405 -0.43 20.87 0.36
CA VAL A 405 -1.73 20.44 -0.18
C VAL A 405 -1.53 19.44 -1.32
N ILE A 406 -0.68 19.75 -2.30
CA ILE A 406 -0.46 18.90 -3.47
C ILE A 406 0.14 17.55 -3.06
N THR A 407 1.17 17.56 -2.20
CA THR A 407 1.78 16.31 -1.74
C THR A 407 0.87 15.51 -0.82
N SER A 408 0.08 16.16 0.05
CA SER A 408 -0.93 15.46 0.87
C SER A 408 -1.96 14.73 0.02
N VAL A 409 -2.51 15.42 -0.99
CA VAL A 409 -3.53 14.87 -1.91
C VAL A 409 -2.93 13.71 -2.71
N PHE A 410 -1.68 13.84 -3.14
CA PHE A 410 -1.00 12.80 -3.88
C PHE A 410 -0.67 11.56 -3.02
N LEU A 411 -0.13 11.74 -1.81
CA LEU A 411 0.09 10.64 -0.86
C LEU A 411 -1.21 9.92 -0.52
N TYR A 412 -2.30 10.69 -0.35
CA TYR A 412 -3.62 10.12 -0.14
C TYR A 412 -4.10 9.33 -1.36
N PHE A 413 -3.93 9.86 -2.57
CA PHE A 413 -4.26 9.16 -3.81
C PHE A 413 -3.49 7.85 -3.96
N MET A 414 -2.21 7.81 -3.56
CA MET A 414 -1.43 6.57 -3.54
C MET A 414 -1.93 5.57 -2.49
N ALA A 415 -2.25 6.03 -1.29
CA ALA A 415 -2.86 5.18 -0.26
C ALA A 415 -4.18 4.59 -0.79
N PHE A 416 -4.97 5.37 -1.50
CA PHE A 416 -6.20 4.90 -2.16
C PHE A 416 -5.93 3.82 -3.22
N MET A 417 -4.94 4.05 -4.09
CA MET A 417 -4.52 3.05 -5.08
C MET A 417 -4.02 1.75 -4.43
N PHE A 418 -3.16 1.88 -3.42
CA PHE A 418 -2.55 0.74 -2.73
C PHE A 418 -3.55 -0.04 -1.89
N MET A 419 -4.59 0.61 -1.37
CA MET A 419 -5.70 -0.06 -0.69
C MET A 419 -6.39 -1.03 -1.64
N GLY A 420 -6.72 -0.57 -2.83
CA GLY A 420 -7.37 -1.39 -3.83
C GLY A 420 -6.49 -2.53 -4.36
N LYS A 421 -5.22 -2.23 -4.72
CA LYS A 421 -4.27 -3.26 -5.16
C LYS A 421 -3.94 -4.26 -4.04
N GLY A 422 -3.68 -3.78 -2.82
CA GLY A 422 -3.35 -4.64 -1.68
C GLY A 422 -4.47 -5.62 -1.33
N LEU A 423 -5.72 -5.14 -1.32
CA LEU A 423 -6.89 -6.00 -1.14
C LEU A 423 -7.05 -6.98 -2.31
N HIS A 424 -6.80 -6.55 -3.55
CA HIS A 424 -6.85 -7.43 -4.70
C HIS A 424 -5.79 -8.55 -4.64
N GLU A 425 -4.54 -8.27 -4.24
CA GLU A 425 -3.52 -9.31 -4.06
C GLU A 425 -3.87 -10.28 -2.92
N LEU A 426 -4.56 -9.82 -1.86
CA LEU A 426 -5.11 -10.71 -0.83
C LEU A 426 -6.23 -11.62 -1.37
N GLN A 427 -7.04 -11.13 -2.30
CA GLN A 427 -8.06 -11.94 -2.99
C GLN A 427 -7.40 -12.99 -3.88
N MET A 428 -6.39 -12.60 -4.67
CA MET A 428 -5.64 -13.52 -5.53
C MET A 428 -4.91 -14.60 -4.71
N GLY A 429 -4.33 -14.22 -3.58
CA GLY A 429 -3.69 -15.14 -2.63
C GLY A 429 -4.65 -16.01 -1.82
N GLY A 430 -5.97 -15.94 -2.07
CA GLY A 430 -6.98 -16.74 -1.38
C GLY A 430 -7.19 -16.39 0.10
N ALA A 431 -6.64 -15.28 0.57
CA ALA A 431 -6.81 -14.81 1.95
C ALA A 431 -8.14 -14.05 2.17
N MET A 432 -8.79 -13.62 1.09
CA MET A 432 -10.04 -12.85 1.12
C MET A 432 -11.02 -13.36 0.04
N SER A 433 -12.32 -13.27 0.32
CA SER A 433 -13.36 -13.58 -0.67
C SER A 433 -13.34 -12.60 -1.84
N MET A 434 -13.78 -13.07 -3.00
CA MET A 434 -13.96 -12.25 -4.20
C MET A 434 -15.44 -12.21 -4.56
N THR A 435 -16.10 -11.09 -4.27
CA THR A 435 -17.52 -10.89 -4.62
C THR A 435 -17.62 -9.85 -5.74
N LEU A 436 -18.04 -10.27 -6.94
CA LEU A 436 -18.14 -9.36 -8.09
C LEU A 436 -19.16 -8.24 -7.84
N ALA A 437 -18.82 -7.02 -8.26
CA ALA A 437 -19.70 -5.86 -8.22
C ALA A 437 -20.08 -5.43 -9.64
N ASP A 438 -21.31 -5.74 -10.09
CA ASP A 438 -21.77 -5.52 -11.47
C ASP A 438 -21.81 -4.04 -11.91
N PHE A 439 -21.81 -3.09 -10.96
CA PHE A 439 -21.89 -1.64 -11.24
C PHE A 439 -20.52 -0.93 -11.22
N ALA A 440 -19.45 -1.63 -10.82
CA ALA A 440 -18.16 -1.03 -10.54
C ALA A 440 -17.30 -0.90 -11.81
N PRO A 441 -16.85 0.32 -12.20
CA PRO A 441 -15.90 0.47 -13.30
C PRO A 441 -14.52 -0.04 -12.89
N GLU A 442 -13.87 -0.80 -13.77
CA GLU A 442 -12.50 -1.24 -13.56
C GLU A 442 -11.52 -0.16 -14.02
N ILE A 443 -10.71 0.33 -13.07
CA ILE A 443 -9.71 1.35 -13.34
C ILE A 443 -8.41 0.92 -12.64
N PRO A 444 -7.59 0.07 -13.30
CA PRO A 444 -6.42 -0.54 -12.68
C PRO A 444 -5.37 0.48 -12.22
N TRP A 445 -5.25 1.60 -12.94
CA TRP A 445 -4.34 2.68 -12.56
C TRP A 445 -4.81 3.47 -11.35
N MET A 446 -6.08 3.36 -10.94
CA MET A 446 -6.59 3.89 -9.67
C MET A 446 -6.67 2.81 -8.57
N GLY A 447 -6.23 1.59 -8.86
CA GLY A 447 -6.41 0.44 -7.96
C GLY A 447 -7.87 0.02 -7.79
N MET A 448 -8.78 0.45 -8.66
CA MET A 448 -10.20 0.07 -8.58
C MET A 448 -10.43 -1.22 -9.34
N TYR A 449 -10.76 -2.29 -8.62
CA TYR A 449 -11.07 -3.61 -9.16
C TYR A 449 -12.57 -3.89 -8.98
N PRO A 450 -13.22 -4.66 -9.87
CA PRO A 450 -14.68 -4.85 -9.85
C PRO A 450 -15.16 -5.83 -8.75
N THR A 451 -14.71 -5.62 -7.51
CA THR A 451 -15.06 -6.44 -6.33
C THR A 451 -15.59 -5.57 -5.19
N TRP A 452 -16.57 -6.08 -4.46
CA TRP A 452 -17.15 -5.34 -3.32
C TRP A 452 -16.12 -5.05 -2.24
N GLU A 453 -15.22 -6.00 -1.97
CA GLU A 453 -14.24 -5.88 -0.89
C GLU A 453 -13.23 -4.75 -1.16
N THR A 454 -12.75 -4.60 -2.40
CA THR A 454 -11.81 -3.52 -2.77
C THR A 454 -12.48 -2.15 -2.72
N PHE A 455 -13.72 -2.04 -3.23
CA PHE A 455 -14.52 -0.82 -3.17
C PHE A 455 -14.83 -0.39 -1.73
N ILE A 456 -15.27 -1.31 -0.87
CA ILE A 456 -15.56 -1.03 0.54
C ILE A 456 -14.28 -0.54 1.23
N GLY A 457 -13.15 -1.21 1.00
CA GLY A 457 -11.87 -0.81 1.55
C GLY A 457 -11.46 0.62 1.16
N GLN A 458 -11.56 0.94 -0.13
CA GLN A 458 -11.31 2.29 -0.65
C GLN A 458 -12.28 3.34 -0.10
N MET A 459 -13.57 3.01 0.06
CA MET A 459 -14.57 3.90 0.65
C MET A 459 -14.32 4.17 2.13
N ILE A 460 -13.87 3.18 2.90
CA ILE A 460 -13.47 3.36 4.30
C ILE A 460 -12.31 4.38 4.39
N LEU A 461 -11.33 4.27 3.49
CA LEU A 461 -10.21 5.21 3.45
C LEU A 461 -10.67 6.65 3.14
N VAL A 462 -11.61 6.80 2.20
CA VAL A 462 -12.24 8.10 1.87
C VAL A 462 -13.00 8.68 3.04
N ALA A 463 -13.79 7.88 3.73
CA ALA A 463 -14.51 8.32 4.92
C ALA A 463 -13.53 8.73 6.05
N ALA A 464 -12.46 7.97 6.25
CA ALA A 464 -11.42 8.29 7.23
C ALA A 464 -10.73 9.63 6.89
N TYR A 465 -10.40 9.87 5.62
CA TYR A 465 -9.79 11.13 5.19
C TYR A 465 -10.73 12.32 5.34
N ALA A 466 -11.99 12.19 4.94
CA ALA A 466 -13.00 13.22 5.11
C ALA A 466 -13.23 13.55 6.60
N GLY A 467 -13.31 12.52 7.46
CA GLY A 467 -13.40 12.70 8.91
C GLY A 467 -12.16 13.38 9.50
N ALA A 468 -10.97 13.03 9.00
CA ALA A 468 -9.72 13.64 9.42
C ALA A 468 -9.62 15.13 9.03
N LEU A 469 -10.08 15.49 7.82
CA LEU A 469 -10.20 16.87 7.38
C LEU A 469 -11.21 17.64 8.23
N PHE A 470 -12.39 17.07 8.46
CA PHE A 470 -13.44 17.70 9.27
C PHE A 470 -12.98 17.95 10.71
N TYR A 471 -12.29 16.98 11.32
CA TYR A 471 -11.72 17.14 12.66
C TYR A 471 -10.66 18.24 12.71
N THR A 472 -9.79 18.30 11.71
CA THR A 472 -8.65 19.23 11.66
C THR A 472 -9.10 20.67 11.40
N PHE A 473 -10.01 20.87 10.45
CA PHE A 473 -10.43 22.20 10.01
C PHE A 473 -11.72 22.69 10.66
N GLY A 474 -12.60 21.80 11.15
CA GLY A 474 -13.81 22.18 11.88
C GLY A 474 -13.57 22.24 13.39
N ILE A 475 -13.49 21.07 14.02
CA ILE A 475 -13.56 20.93 15.49
C ILE A 475 -12.36 21.57 16.21
N LYS A 476 -11.14 21.34 15.71
CA LYS A 476 -9.92 21.81 16.39
C LYS A 476 -9.77 23.32 16.32
N GLN A 477 -10.25 23.95 15.24
CA GLN A 477 -10.21 25.40 15.09
C GLN A 477 -11.23 26.07 16.01
N GLU A 478 -12.46 25.54 16.10
CA GLU A 478 -13.47 26.02 17.04
C GLU A 478 -13.02 25.90 18.50
N ARG A 479 -12.41 24.78 18.88
CA ARG A 479 -11.88 24.59 20.24
C ARG A 479 -10.77 25.61 20.56
N ALA A 480 -9.82 25.82 19.65
CA ALA A 480 -8.74 26.78 19.86
C ALA A 480 -9.27 28.22 20.01
N VAL A 481 -10.29 28.60 19.23
CA VAL A 481 -10.96 29.90 19.35
C VAL A 481 -11.71 30.01 20.68
N HIS A 482 -12.38 28.95 21.12
CA HIS A 482 -13.10 28.94 22.40
C HIS A 482 -12.16 29.01 23.61
N GLU A 483 -11.00 28.35 23.53
CA GLU A 483 -9.96 28.37 24.56
C GLU A 483 -9.33 29.77 24.67
N LEU A 484 -8.97 30.38 23.53
CA LEU A 484 -8.54 31.78 23.44
C LEU A 484 -9.58 32.75 23.99
N LYS A 485 -10.86 32.54 23.70
CA LYS A 485 -11.96 33.35 24.25
C LYS A 485 -12.02 33.24 25.78
N SER A 486 -11.84 32.02 26.32
CA SER A 486 -11.84 31.81 27.76
C SER A 486 -10.66 32.49 28.45
N GLU A 487 -9.45 32.41 27.87
CA GLU A 487 -8.25 33.05 28.39
C GLU A 487 -8.36 34.58 28.32
N ALA A 488 -8.85 35.13 27.20
CA ALA A 488 -9.08 36.57 27.06
C ALA A 488 -10.09 37.09 28.09
N THR A 489 -11.19 36.35 28.31
CA THR A 489 -12.21 36.71 29.32
C THR A 489 -11.61 36.67 30.74
N GLN A 490 -10.74 35.70 31.02
CA GLN A 490 -10.07 35.57 32.31
C GLN A 490 -9.07 36.72 32.54
N ILE A 491 -8.31 37.11 31.51
CA ILE A 491 -7.40 38.27 31.57
C ILE A 491 -8.19 39.55 31.81
N GLN A 492 -9.30 39.75 31.12
CA GLN A 492 -10.15 40.94 31.29
C GLN A 492 -10.73 41.00 32.71
N ASN A 493 -11.23 39.90 33.26
CA ASN A 493 -11.70 39.84 34.65
C ASN A 493 -10.60 40.18 35.67
N ASN A 494 -9.37 39.69 35.43
CA ASN A 494 -8.23 40.01 36.30
C ASN A 494 -7.85 41.50 36.21
N ILE A 495 -7.92 42.08 35.02
CA ILE A 495 -7.72 43.52 34.78
C ILE A 495 -8.76 44.33 35.56
N THR A 496 -10.04 43.98 35.47
CA THR A 496 -11.12 44.65 36.22
C THR A 496 -10.92 44.52 37.74
N ALA A 497 -10.49 43.35 38.23
CA ALA A 497 -10.21 43.18 39.66
C ALA A 497 -9.03 44.04 40.15
N VAL A 498 -7.99 44.20 39.33
CA VAL A 498 -6.87 45.10 39.62
C VAL A 498 -7.34 46.55 39.60
N HIS A 499 -8.17 46.92 38.62
CA HIS A 499 -8.77 48.25 38.52
C HIS A 499 -9.57 48.63 39.77
N ASP A 500 -10.49 47.77 40.21
CA ASP A 500 -11.30 47.99 41.42
C ASP A 500 -10.42 48.15 42.68
N LEU A 501 -9.33 47.36 42.78
CA LEU A 501 -8.39 47.44 43.89
C LEU A 501 -7.61 48.77 43.90
N VAL A 502 -7.15 49.20 42.73
CA VAL A 502 -6.43 50.47 42.49
C VAL A 502 -7.32 51.66 42.86
N GLU A 503 -8.59 51.65 42.42
CA GLU A 503 -9.55 52.71 42.74
C GLU A 503 -9.85 52.75 44.26
N HIS A 504 -9.99 51.59 44.90
CA HIS A 504 -10.20 51.51 46.34
C HIS A 504 -9.00 52.04 47.15
N ILE A 505 -7.77 51.76 46.70
CA ILE A 505 -6.54 52.27 47.31
C ILE A 505 -6.44 53.79 47.14
N SER A 506 -6.68 54.32 45.94
CA SER A 506 -6.68 55.78 45.69
C SER A 506 -7.69 56.49 46.60
N HIS A 507 -8.92 55.97 46.69
CA HIS A 507 -9.94 56.55 47.56
C HIS A 507 -9.54 56.52 49.04
N HIS A 508 -8.87 55.46 49.50
CA HIS A 508 -8.37 55.37 50.87
C HIS A 508 -7.22 56.37 51.12
N ALA A 509 -6.27 56.46 50.19
CA ALA A 509 -5.14 57.38 50.27
C ALA A 509 -5.60 58.84 50.32
N LYS A 510 -6.56 59.22 49.47
CA LYS A 510 -7.16 60.56 49.43
C LYS A 510 -7.92 60.90 50.71
N ARG A 511 -8.60 59.91 51.31
CA ARG A 511 -9.27 60.07 52.61
C ARG A 511 -8.25 60.33 53.72
N CYS A 512 -7.15 59.58 53.76
CA CYS A 512 -6.06 59.79 54.71
C CYS A 512 -5.37 61.16 54.52
N GLU A 513 -5.17 61.60 53.28
CA GLU A 513 -4.61 62.93 52.99
C GLU A 513 -5.46 64.06 53.58
N ILE A 514 -6.79 63.99 53.44
CA ILE A 514 -7.73 64.99 54.00
C ILE A 514 -7.59 65.07 55.53
N PHE A 515 -7.40 63.94 56.21
CA PHE A 515 -7.20 63.91 57.66
C PHE A 515 -5.85 64.51 58.11
N LEU A 516 -4.83 64.50 57.24
CA LEU A 516 -3.47 64.92 57.58
C LEU A 516 -3.15 66.37 57.18
N LYS A 517 -4.05 67.05 56.44
CA LYS A 517 -3.81 68.32 55.75
C LYS A 517 -3.47 69.52 56.65
N ASP A 518 -3.85 69.51 57.93
CA ASP A 518 -3.67 70.63 58.88
C ASP A 518 -2.66 70.33 60.02
N THR A 519 -1.80 69.32 59.85
CA THR A 519 -0.90 68.88 60.93
C THR A 519 0.45 69.61 60.90
N ARG A 520 0.93 70.06 62.07
CA ARG A 520 2.22 70.78 62.23
C ARG A 520 3.44 69.86 62.38
N ASP A 521 3.21 68.56 62.46
CA ASP A 521 4.25 67.56 62.70
C ASP A 521 5.01 67.23 61.41
N HIS A 522 6.34 67.14 61.50
CA HIS A 522 7.20 66.94 60.33
C HIS A 522 6.97 65.56 59.71
N ASP A 523 6.86 64.54 60.56
CA ASP A 523 6.67 63.13 60.17
C ASP A 523 5.31 62.92 59.46
N LEU A 524 4.27 63.64 59.88
CA LEU A 524 2.93 63.56 59.27
C LEU A 524 2.87 64.28 57.91
N LYS A 525 3.78 65.26 57.69
CA LYS A 525 3.92 65.94 56.40
C LYS A 525 4.65 65.06 55.38
N GLU A 526 5.68 64.33 55.81
CA GLU A 526 6.36 63.33 54.99
C GLU A 526 5.40 62.19 54.61
N LEU A 527 4.54 61.75 55.53
CA LEU A 527 3.50 60.76 55.26
C LEU A 527 2.47 61.23 54.21
N SER A 528 2.12 62.52 54.23
CA SER A 528 1.24 63.15 53.24
C SER A 528 1.87 63.20 51.85
N GLU A 529 3.18 63.45 51.75
CA GLU A 529 3.90 63.40 50.46
C GLU A 529 3.98 61.98 49.90
N HIS A 530 4.27 60.97 50.73
CA HIS A 530 4.24 59.57 50.30
C HIS A 530 2.85 59.13 49.83
N LEU A 531 1.77 59.58 50.47
CA LEU A 531 0.40 59.31 50.03
C LEU A 531 0.10 59.90 48.65
N LYS A 532 0.61 61.10 48.34
CA LYS A 532 0.50 61.69 46.98
C LYS A 532 1.30 60.93 45.94
N GLU A 533 2.50 60.47 46.29
CA GLU A 533 3.32 59.66 45.37
C GLU A 533 2.63 58.32 45.07
N ILE A 534 2.03 57.69 46.07
CA ILE A 534 1.23 56.47 45.91
C ILE A 534 0.03 56.75 44.99
N ASP A 535 -0.76 57.80 45.22
CA ASP A 535 -1.90 58.15 44.38
C ASP A 535 -1.52 58.40 42.91
N SER A 536 -0.37 59.05 42.68
CA SER A 536 0.18 59.28 41.34
C SER A 536 0.57 57.96 40.64
N LYS A 537 1.24 57.03 41.34
CA LYS A 537 1.63 55.74 40.75
C LYS A 537 0.43 54.83 40.51
N VAL A 538 -0.59 54.93 41.34
CA VAL A 538 -1.86 54.22 41.20
C VAL A 538 -2.60 54.69 39.93
N HIS A 539 -2.62 56.00 39.64
CA HIS A 539 -3.14 56.54 38.38
C HIS A 539 -2.33 56.11 37.14
N GLU A 540 -1.00 56.08 37.23
CA GLU A 540 -0.16 55.61 36.12
C GLU A 540 -0.41 54.12 35.80
N LEU A 541 -0.60 53.30 36.83
CA LEU A 541 -0.96 51.90 36.67
C LEU A 541 -2.35 51.74 36.02
N PHE A 542 -3.30 52.58 36.42
CA PHE A 542 -4.65 52.61 35.86
C PHE A 542 -4.66 52.87 34.35
N ASP A 543 -3.88 53.85 33.89
CA ASP A 543 -3.75 54.18 32.46
C ASP A 543 -3.13 53.02 31.66
N GLN A 544 -2.15 52.31 32.22
CA GLN A 544 -1.54 51.14 31.57
C GLN A 544 -2.52 49.98 31.42
N VAL A 545 -3.36 49.76 32.43
CA VAL A 545 -4.39 48.72 32.41
C VAL A 545 -5.45 49.01 31.35
N LEU A 546 -5.94 50.25 31.26
CA LEU A 546 -6.88 50.69 30.20
C LEU A 546 -6.29 50.58 28.79
N TYR A 547 -4.99 50.90 28.64
CA TYR A 547 -4.29 50.74 27.37
C TYR A 547 -4.25 49.26 26.93
N PHE A 548 -3.98 48.35 27.85
CA PHE A 548 -3.95 46.91 27.56
C PHE A 548 -5.33 46.34 27.22
N GLU A 549 -6.36 46.73 27.95
CA GLU A 549 -7.75 46.30 27.69
C GLU A 549 -8.20 46.70 26.28
N ASN A 550 -8.02 47.97 25.90
CA ASN A 550 -8.39 48.46 24.57
C ASN A 550 -7.64 47.70 23.45
N ARG A 551 -6.36 47.40 23.65
CA ARG A 551 -5.55 46.69 22.66
C ARG A 551 -5.94 45.21 22.51
N LEU A 552 -6.35 44.56 23.59
CA LEU A 552 -6.88 43.20 23.57
C LEU A 552 -8.23 43.13 22.84
N SER A 553 -9.11 44.10 23.09
CA SER A 553 -10.40 44.21 22.37
C SER A 553 -10.20 44.38 20.86
N ASP A 554 -9.25 45.24 20.46
CA ASP A 554 -8.97 45.54 19.05
C ASP A 554 -8.33 44.35 18.31
N GLU A 555 -7.45 43.57 18.96
CA GLU A 555 -6.93 42.33 18.38
C GLU A 555 -8.00 41.23 18.28
N TYR A 556 -8.90 41.15 19.26
CA TYR A 556 -10.00 40.18 19.23
C TYR A 556 -10.94 40.43 18.05
N ASP A 557 -11.34 41.68 17.83
CA ASP A 557 -12.19 42.06 16.69
C ASP A 557 -11.51 41.78 15.34
N ARG A 558 -10.18 41.92 15.26
CA ARG A 558 -9.40 41.54 14.07
C ARG A 558 -9.31 40.04 13.81
N LEU A 559 -9.40 39.21 14.86
CA LEU A 559 -9.28 37.76 14.78
C LEU A 559 -10.65 37.06 14.64
N SER A 560 -11.74 37.70 15.08
CA SER A 560 -13.10 37.15 15.03
C SER A 560 -13.82 37.31 13.69
N GLN A 561 -13.33 38.20 12.80
CA GLN A 561 -13.94 38.38 11.48
C GLN A 561 -13.70 37.18 10.53
N PRO A 562 -14.74 36.69 9.83
CA PRO A 562 -14.61 35.59 8.88
C PRO A 562 -13.75 36.00 7.68
N ILE A 563 -13.00 35.04 7.15
CA ILE A 563 -11.96 35.20 6.11
C ILE A 563 -12.45 35.99 4.86
N GLY A 564 -13.75 35.97 4.55
CA GLY A 564 -14.33 36.69 3.41
C GLY A 564 -14.48 38.21 3.56
N ALA A 565 -14.34 38.79 4.76
CA ALA A 565 -14.42 40.24 4.97
C ALA A 565 -13.08 40.96 4.76
N ARG A 566 -11.94 40.25 4.94
CA ARG A 566 -10.58 40.81 4.79
C ARG A 566 -10.22 41.27 3.38
N GLU A 567 -10.94 40.80 2.37
CA GLU A 567 -10.65 41.14 0.96
C GLU A 567 -11.32 42.45 0.50
N LYS A 568 -12.25 43.01 1.29
CA LYS A 568 -12.93 44.27 0.97
C LYS A 568 -12.28 45.54 1.53
N GLU A 569 -11.32 45.41 2.45
CA GLU A 569 -10.60 46.57 3.01
C GLU A 569 -9.24 46.84 2.33
N LEU A 570 -8.85 46.01 1.36
CA LEU A 570 -7.60 46.15 0.61
C LEU A 570 -7.80 46.56 -0.86
N HIS A 571 -9.01 47.04 -1.21
CA HIS A 571 -9.33 47.62 -2.51
C HIS A 571 -9.78 49.08 -2.43
#